data_AF-A0A8S0W618-F1
#
_entry.id   AF-A0A8S0W618-F1
#
_cell.length_a   1.000
_cell.length_b   1.000
_cell.length_c   1.000
_cell.angle_alpha   90.00
_cell.angle_beta   90.00
_cell.angle_gamma   90.00
#
_symmetry.space_group_name_H-M   'P 1'
#
loop_
_entity.id
_entity.type
_entity.pdbx_description
1 polymer ?
#
loop_
_entity_poly.entity_id
_entity_poly.type
_entity_poly.pdbx_seq_one_letter_code
_entity_poly.pdbx_strand_id
1 'polypeptide(L)'
;MILDEKTLMYPPPPPYSTPTSAQRKSFSSLPAHILLEIIADVFPTESDTAHLLRPGASPYDPRLYEPTNPEEQRKVLFWLSTSLRLVNRQLYAACMYILRSTYLQAYQSLIRPPYTSDPFPLSDPSSLASSNTNSHDPSSSPTPPAYASTTSFASVSSSATAHPNVNQSPFHNLPRETPILDRFIALKVRHDVLADESELHGDREDAFRDVFDVAQPRARLEDLVRVYGVREGVVSVPRETPGIGKGQGSADSSSASLPNSPTSQHSHHRHHSHQQQQPQAKKRTPISAFFSFKKSSPTPPVSSSSSSSTRTQRKQIDPLPFASLSVSFSPRKVGLVYNRTKTIAEITREGPRRETLEVLARRLVAELRVVLEED
;
A
#
# COMPACT_ATOMS: atom_id res chain seq x y z
N MET A 1 -83.92 -10.05 -33.73
CA MET A 1 -82.58 -10.17 -33.13
C MET A 1 -81.59 -9.60 -34.12
N ILE A 2 -81.12 -8.39 -33.85
CA ILE A 2 -80.16 -7.66 -34.67
C ILE A 2 -78.79 -7.97 -34.06
N LEU A 3 -77.95 -8.70 -34.78
CA LEU A 3 -76.56 -8.94 -34.42
C LEU A 3 -75.76 -7.74 -34.92
N ASP A 4 -75.18 -6.99 -34.00
CA ASP A 4 -74.38 -5.79 -34.28
C ASP A 4 -72.97 -6.25 -34.76
N GLU A 5 -72.67 -6.06 -36.03
CA GLU A 5 -71.45 -6.50 -36.73
C GLU A 5 -70.19 -5.66 -36.39
N LYS A 6 -70.19 -4.91 -35.30
CA LYS A 6 -69.08 -4.00 -34.93
C LYS A 6 -67.89 -4.67 -34.22
N THR A 7 -67.84 -5.99 -34.17
CA THR A 7 -66.78 -6.75 -33.47
C THR A 7 -65.63 -7.18 -34.37
N LEU A 8 -65.57 -6.72 -35.62
CA LEU A 8 -64.50 -7.07 -36.57
C LEU A 8 -63.69 -5.83 -36.95
N MET A 9 -62.37 -5.93 -36.74
CA MET A 9 -61.30 -4.99 -37.13
C MET A 9 -60.79 -3.99 -36.06
N TYR A 10 -60.33 -4.50 -34.91
CA TYR A 10 -59.16 -3.88 -34.29
C TYR A 10 -57.92 -4.70 -34.69
N PRO A 11 -56.92 -4.10 -35.37
CA PRO A 11 -55.66 -4.80 -35.63
C PRO A 11 -55.04 -5.20 -34.29
N PRO A 12 -54.36 -6.37 -34.21
CA PRO A 12 -53.72 -6.80 -32.98
C PRO A 12 -52.77 -5.70 -32.51
N PRO A 13 -52.75 -5.41 -31.19
CA PRO A 13 -51.91 -4.35 -30.65
C PRO A 13 -50.45 -4.60 -31.07
N PRO A 14 -49.72 -3.57 -31.50
CA PRO A 14 -48.34 -3.72 -31.94
C PRO A 14 -47.51 -4.36 -30.82
N PRO A 15 -46.56 -5.26 -31.15
CA PRO A 15 -45.75 -5.94 -30.15
C PRO A 15 -45.02 -4.90 -29.29
N TYR A 16 -45.19 -5.00 -27.96
CA TYR A 16 -44.48 -4.14 -27.02
C TYR A 16 -42.99 -4.22 -27.31
N SER A 17 -42.41 -3.10 -27.75
CA SER A 17 -40.97 -2.98 -27.89
C SER A 17 -40.40 -3.15 -26.49
N THR A 18 -39.70 -4.26 -26.23
CA THR A 18 -38.95 -4.41 -24.99
C THR A 18 -38.01 -3.21 -24.93
N PRO A 19 -38.13 -2.33 -23.91
CA PRO A 19 -37.29 -1.16 -23.84
C PRO A 19 -35.85 -1.64 -23.93
N THR A 20 -35.16 -1.24 -25.00
CA THR A 20 -33.72 -1.45 -25.16
C THR A 20 -33.09 -1.07 -23.84
N SER A 21 -32.56 -2.06 -23.13
CA SER A 21 -32.04 -1.96 -21.77
C SER A 21 -31.17 -0.72 -21.65
N ALA A 22 -31.76 0.40 -21.21
CA ALA A 22 -31.02 1.61 -20.94
C ALA A 22 -30.01 1.24 -19.87
N GLN A 23 -28.72 1.30 -20.20
CA GLN A 23 -27.67 0.96 -19.26
C GLN A 23 -27.88 1.83 -18.02
N ARG A 24 -28.30 1.20 -16.92
CA ARG A 24 -28.48 1.90 -15.65
C ARG A 24 -27.12 2.45 -15.28
N LYS A 25 -27.00 3.78 -15.28
CA LYS A 25 -25.81 4.49 -14.79
C LYS A 25 -25.63 4.10 -13.33
N SER A 26 -24.65 3.25 -13.05
CA SER A 26 -24.31 2.84 -11.70
C SER A 26 -23.28 3.80 -11.12
N PHE A 27 -23.16 3.85 -9.80
CA PHE A 27 -22.09 4.63 -9.13
C PHE A 27 -20.68 4.26 -9.62
N SER A 28 -20.49 3.03 -10.13
CA SER A 28 -19.22 2.59 -10.68
C SER A 28 -18.86 3.24 -12.03
N SER A 29 -19.81 3.88 -12.72
CA SER A 29 -19.55 4.62 -13.95
C SER A 29 -19.15 6.08 -13.71
N LEU A 30 -19.21 6.56 -12.46
CA LEU A 30 -18.83 7.92 -12.15
C LEU A 30 -17.30 8.07 -12.17
N PRO A 31 -16.76 9.19 -12.68
CA PRO A 31 -15.35 9.52 -12.55
C PRO A 31 -14.89 9.58 -11.08
N ALA A 32 -13.64 9.21 -10.82
CA ALA A 32 -13.10 9.17 -9.46
C ALA A 32 -13.16 10.51 -8.71
N HIS A 33 -12.98 11.65 -9.39
CA HIS A 33 -13.05 12.98 -8.77
C HIS A 33 -14.46 13.32 -8.28
N ILE A 34 -15.51 12.92 -9.02
CA ILE A 34 -16.91 13.11 -8.59
C ILE A 34 -17.22 12.25 -7.37
N LEU A 35 -16.70 11.02 -7.31
CA LEU A 35 -16.86 10.18 -6.12
C LEU A 35 -16.17 10.79 -4.90
N LEU A 36 -15.00 11.38 -5.07
CA LEU A 36 -14.28 12.07 -4.00
C LEU A 36 -15.06 13.29 -3.50
N GLU A 37 -15.63 14.11 -4.40
CA GLU A 37 -16.47 15.27 -4.05
C GLU A 37 -17.71 14.83 -3.27
N ILE A 38 -18.45 13.82 -3.75
CA ILE A 38 -19.62 13.26 -3.04
C ILE A 38 -19.25 12.79 -1.64
N ILE A 39 -18.09 12.14 -1.46
CA ILE A 39 -17.68 11.67 -0.13
C ILE A 39 -17.19 12.83 0.74
N ALA A 40 -16.55 13.84 0.17
CA ALA A 40 -16.11 15.04 0.89
C ALA A 40 -17.30 15.85 1.43
N ASP A 41 -18.43 15.88 0.71
CA ASP A 41 -19.66 16.54 1.14
C ASP A 41 -20.36 15.85 2.32
N VAL A 42 -19.97 14.62 2.67
CA VAL A 42 -20.49 13.91 3.86
C VAL A 42 -19.89 14.45 5.16
N PHE A 43 -18.79 15.21 5.07
CA PHE A 43 -18.15 15.77 6.25
C PHE A 43 -18.90 17.02 6.74
N PRO A 44 -19.15 17.13 8.06
CA PRO A 44 -19.78 18.32 8.63
C PRO A 44 -18.95 19.56 8.28
N THR A 45 -19.59 20.51 7.59
CA THR A 45 -18.95 21.77 7.23
C THR A 45 -19.19 22.78 8.33
N GLU A 46 -18.15 23.51 8.75
CA GLU A 46 -18.20 24.54 9.80
C GLU A 46 -19.33 25.58 9.61
N SER A 47 -19.87 25.71 8.40
CA SER A 47 -21.00 26.60 8.10
C SER A 47 -22.32 26.20 8.78
N ASP A 48 -22.52 24.94 9.15
CA ASP A 48 -23.79 24.50 9.76
C ASP A 48 -23.95 25.01 11.20
N THR A 49 -22.86 25.17 11.96
CA THR A 49 -22.91 25.63 13.35
C THR A 49 -23.19 27.13 13.47
N ALA A 50 -22.93 27.91 12.42
CA ALA A 50 -23.22 29.35 12.39
C ALA A 50 -24.73 29.66 12.50
N HIS A 51 -25.60 28.72 12.12
CA HIS A 51 -27.05 28.88 12.22
C HIS A 51 -27.58 28.74 13.66
N LEU A 52 -26.80 28.16 14.58
CA LEU A 52 -27.21 27.97 15.98
C LEU A 52 -26.90 29.15 16.89
N LEU A 53 -26.08 30.12 16.45
CA LEU A 53 -25.92 31.42 17.11
C LEU A 53 -27.10 32.37 16.85
N ARG A 54 -28.32 31.83 16.70
CA ARG A 54 -29.53 32.64 16.60
C ARG A 54 -29.84 33.23 17.99
N PRO A 55 -29.92 34.56 18.15
CA PRO A 55 -30.23 35.18 19.44
C PRO A 55 -31.60 34.72 19.93
N GLY A 56 -31.64 33.91 21.00
CA GLY A 56 -32.89 33.41 21.60
C GLY A 56 -32.93 31.91 21.92
N ALA A 57 -31.88 31.14 21.66
CA ALA A 57 -31.82 29.73 22.06
C ALA A 57 -31.79 29.59 23.59
N SER A 58 -32.65 28.71 24.12
CA SER A 58 -32.82 28.47 25.56
C SER A 58 -31.60 27.79 26.17
N PRO A 59 -31.11 28.20 27.37
CA PRO A 59 -29.97 27.57 28.06
C PRO A 59 -30.14 26.08 28.44
N TYR A 60 -31.36 25.54 28.32
CA TYR A 60 -31.70 24.15 28.64
C TYR A 60 -32.05 23.32 27.41
N ASP A 61 -31.73 23.78 26.19
CA ASP A 61 -31.94 22.95 25.01
C ASP A 61 -31.01 21.73 25.07
N PRO A 62 -31.52 20.48 25.11
CA PRO A 62 -30.70 19.26 25.07
C PRO A 62 -29.79 19.18 23.83
N ARG A 63 -30.04 20.03 22.82
CA ARG A 63 -29.17 20.24 21.66
C ARG A 63 -27.87 20.98 21.96
N LEU A 64 -27.66 21.50 23.16
CA LEU A 64 -26.38 22.07 23.59
C LEU A 64 -25.32 21.01 23.93
N TYR A 65 -25.72 19.74 24.08
CA TYR A 65 -24.80 18.60 23.89
C TYR A 65 -24.69 18.29 22.39
N GLU A 66 -24.50 19.33 21.58
CA GLU A 66 -24.19 19.15 20.17
C GLU A 66 -22.84 18.42 20.14
N PRO A 67 -22.77 17.23 19.52
CA PRO A 67 -21.49 16.55 19.37
C PRO A 67 -20.53 17.55 18.77
N THR A 68 -19.37 17.72 19.42
CA THR A 68 -18.36 18.61 18.86
C THR A 68 -18.12 18.17 17.42
N ASN A 69 -18.11 19.10 16.46
CA ASN A 69 -17.80 18.84 15.04
C ASN A 69 -16.74 17.72 14.84
N PRO A 70 -15.64 17.64 15.64
CA PRO A 70 -14.69 16.54 15.53
C PRO A 70 -15.21 15.13 15.89
N GLU A 71 -16.18 14.95 16.78
CA GLU A 71 -16.80 13.63 17.07
C GLU A 71 -17.61 13.10 15.89
N GLU A 72 -18.41 13.98 15.25
CA GLU A 72 -19.16 13.59 14.05
C GLU A 72 -18.22 13.25 12.91
N GLN A 73 -17.18 14.06 12.71
CA GLN A 73 -16.12 13.76 11.76
C GLN A 73 -15.48 12.38 12.02
N ARG A 74 -15.19 12.03 13.28
CA ARG A 74 -14.64 10.71 13.64
C ARG A 74 -15.61 9.57 13.33
N LYS A 75 -16.92 9.75 13.59
CA LYS A 75 -17.96 8.77 13.23
C LYS A 75 -18.05 8.58 11.72
N VAL A 76 -17.98 9.65 10.93
CA VAL A 76 -17.95 9.59 9.46
C VAL A 76 -16.70 8.82 9.00
N LEU A 77 -15.51 9.14 9.51
CA LEU A 77 -14.28 8.41 9.18
C LEU A 77 -14.36 6.92 9.53
N PHE A 78 -14.99 6.58 10.66
CA PHE A 78 -15.23 5.19 11.06
C PHE A 78 -16.19 4.47 10.12
N TRP A 79 -17.26 5.14 9.71
CA TRP A 79 -18.18 4.60 8.72
C TRP A 79 -17.51 4.39 7.36
N LEU A 80 -16.67 5.32 6.89
CA LEU A 80 -15.87 5.14 5.66
C LEU A 80 -14.96 3.92 5.76
N SER A 81 -14.31 3.74 6.91
CA SER A 81 -13.37 2.64 7.19
C SER A 81 -14.05 1.28 7.34
N THR A 82 -15.28 1.20 7.86
CA THR A 82 -15.93 -0.09 8.16
C THR A 82 -16.99 -0.49 7.14
N SER A 83 -17.68 0.47 6.54
CA SER A 83 -18.89 0.25 5.75
C SER A 83 -18.71 0.66 4.29
N LEU A 84 -18.56 1.96 4.00
CA LEU A 84 -18.65 2.46 2.61
C LEU A 84 -17.59 1.85 1.69
N ARG A 85 -16.36 1.64 2.20
CA ARG A 85 -15.26 1.05 1.41
C ARG A 85 -15.55 -0.36 0.88
N LEU A 86 -16.54 -1.08 1.44
CA LEU A 86 -16.87 -2.46 1.05
C LEU A 86 -17.89 -2.54 -0.10
N VAL A 87 -18.52 -1.41 -0.47
CA VAL A 87 -19.62 -1.38 -1.45
C VAL A 87 -19.12 -1.58 -2.89
N ASN A 88 -18.04 -0.90 -3.28
CA ASN A 88 -17.45 -0.98 -4.62
C ASN A 88 -15.96 -0.64 -4.57
N ARG A 89 -15.17 -1.21 -5.48
CA ARG A 89 -13.74 -0.90 -5.65
C ARG A 89 -13.43 0.59 -5.86
N GLN A 90 -14.27 1.33 -6.60
CA GLN A 90 -14.06 2.77 -6.80
C GLN A 90 -14.28 3.56 -5.51
N LEU A 91 -15.32 3.21 -4.75
CA LEU A 91 -15.55 3.76 -3.41
C LEU A 91 -14.43 3.38 -2.44
N TYR A 92 -13.92 2.15 -2.50
CA TYR A 92 -12.73 1.75 -1.74
C TYR A 92 -11.56 2.70 -2.02
N ALA A 93 -11.25 2.98 -3.29
CA ALA A 93 -10.16 3.87 -3.65
C ALA A 93 -10.38 5.30 -3.13
N ALA A 94 -11.59 5.85 -3.29
CA ALA A 94 -11.94 7.19 -2.82
C ALA A 94 -11.94 7.30 -1.29
N CYS A 95 -12.55 6.35 -0.58
CA CYS A 95 -12.52 6.28 0.88
C CYS A 95 -11.08 6.17 1.41
N MET A 96 -10.28 5.27 0.83
CA MET A 96 -8.89 5.09 1.26
C MET A 96 -8.05 6.32 0.96
N TYR A 97 -8.33 7.06 -0.12
CA TYR A 97 -7.66 8.33 -0.39
C TYR A 97 -7.89 9.33 0.75
N ILE A 98 -9.15 9.58 1.11
CA ILE A 98 -9.52 10.51 2.19
C ILE A 98 -8.94 10.05 3.53
N LEU A 99 -9.11 8.77 3.88
CA LEU A 99 -8.58 8.21 5.11
C LEU A 99 -7.05 8.34 5.19
N ARG A 100 -6.34 8.03 4.10
CA ARG A 100 -4.88 8.17 4.07
C ARG A 100 -4.46 9.63 4.19
N SER A 101 -5.06 10.57 3.45
CA SER A 101 -4.69 11.98 3.54
C SER A 101 -4.92 12.56 4.95
N THR A 102 -6.04 12.19 5.60
CA THR A 102 -6.37 12.66 6.95
C THR A 102 -5.41 12.15 8.01
N TYR A 103 -5.01 10.87 7.92
CA TYR A 103 -4.19 10.22 8.95
C TYR A 103 -2.70 10.16 8.63
N LEU A 104 -2.25 10.63 7.44
CA LEU A 104 -0.86 10.56 7.02
C LEU A 104 0.07 11.32 7.98
N GLN A 105 -0.30 12.52 8.40
CA GLN A 105 0.52 13.34 9.30
C GLN A 105 0.66 12.68 10.68
N ALA A 106 -0.44 12.16 11.23
CA ALA A 106 -0.42 11.42 12.48
C ALA A 106 0.43 10.15 12.39
N TYR A 107 0.35 9.42 11.27
CA TYR A 107 1.21 8.27 11.00
C TYR A 107 2.69 8.66 10.97
N GLN A 108 3.03 9.73 10.23
CA GLN A 108 4.40 10.23 10.11
C GLN A 108 5.00 10.65 11.47
N SER A 109 4.21 11.27 12.35
CA SER A 109 4.69 11.66 13.69
C SER A 109 5.04 10.49 14.61
N LEU A 110 4.50 9.29 14.34
CA LEU A 110 4.72 8.09 15.15
C LEU A 110 5.86 7.22 14.63
N ILE A 111 6.36 7.51 13.42
CA ILE A 111 7.49 6.81 12.85
C ILE A 111 8.75 7.21 13.61
N ARG A 112 9.40 6.22 14.22
CA ARG A 112 10.58 6.44 15.04
C ARG A 112 11.78 6.79 14.14
N PRO A 113 12.48 7.90 14.39
CA PRO A 113 13.81 8.10 13.82
C PRO A 113 14.73 6.90 14.18
N PRO A 114 15.63 6.44 13.29
CA PRO A 114 16.11 7.09 12.07
C PRO A 114 15.32 6.74 10.80
N TYR A 115 14.17 6.08 10.91
CA TYR A 115 13.44 5.61 9.75
C TYR A 115 12.82 6.80 8.99
N THR A 116 13.31 7.08 7.78
CA THR A 116 12.63 8.01 6.87
C THR A 116 11.54 7.26 6.13
N SER A 117 10.29 7.66 6.39
CA SER A 117 9.10 7.11 5.75
C SER A 117 8.46 8.19 4.92
N ASP A 118 8.88 8.28 3.68
CA ASP A 118 7.96 8.73 2.66
C ASP A 118 7.22 7.48 2.14
N PRO A 119 5.97 7.21 2.57
CA PRO A 119 5.18 6.08 2.06
C PRO A 119 4.78 6.29 0.60
N PHE A 120 4.92 7.51 0.08
CA PHE A 120 4.69 7.88 -1.30
C PHE A 120 5.94 8.54 -1.84
N PRO A 121 7.03 7.81 -2.15
CA PRO A 121 8.22 8.42 -2.71
C PRO A 121 7.84 9.18 -3.99
N LEU A 122 7.60 10.48 -3.84
CA LEU A 122 7.24 11.36 -4.93
C LEU A 122 8.55 11.58 -5.66
N SER A 123 8.72 10.87 -6.77
CA SER A 123 9.84 10.98 -7.71
C SER A 123 11.04 10.12 -7.37
N ASP A 124 11.26 9.12 -8.23
CA ASP A 124 12.60 8.61 -8.51
C ASP A 124 13.46 9.80 -8.99
N PRO A 125 14.53 10.21 -8.28
CA PRO A 125 15.41 11.28 -8.78
C PRO A 125 16.08 10.92 -10.12
N SER A 126 15.98 9.65 -10.53
CA SER A 126 16.39 9.11 -11.82
C SER A 126 15.78 9.83 -13.03
N SER A 127 14.56 10.38 -12.92
CA SER A 127 13.93 11.15 -14.02
C SER A 127 14.44 12.58 -14.16
N LEU A 128 15.17 13.13 -13.18
CA LEU A 128 15.76 14.47 -13.27
C LEU A 128 17.17 14.48 -13.87
N ALA A 129 17.81 13.31 -14.03
CA ALA A 129 19.18 13.21 -14.54
C ALA A 129 19.30 13.22 -16.08
N SER A 130 18.20 13.37 -16.83
CA SER A 130 18.21 13.33 -18.31
C SER A 130 18.10 14.70 -18.99
N SER A 131 17.95 15.80 -18.25
CA SER A 131 18.08 17.16 -18.82
C SER A 131 19.56 17.55 -18.89
N ASN A 132 20.26 16.98 -19.87
CA ASN A 132 21.61 17.37 -20.26
C ASN A 132 21.51 18.68 -21.04
N THR A 133 21.53 19.82 -20.35
CA THR A 133 21.59 21.15 -20.97
C THR A 133 22.99 21.44 -21.49
N ASN A 134 23.24 21.01 -22.71
CA ASN A 134 24.26 21.59 -23.57
C ASN A 134 23.78 22.98 -24.00
N SER A 135 24.33 24.04 -23.41
CA SER A 135 24.69 25.29 -24.13
C SER A 135 25.21 26.36 -23.16
N HIS A 136 26.48 26.71 -23.35
CA HIS A 136 27.09 27.98 -23.00
C HIS A 136 26.24 29.18 -23.45
N ASP A 137 25.99 30.13 -22.56
CA ASP A 137 26.09 31.57 -22.88
C ASP A 137 26.20 32.40 -21.57
N PRO A 138 27.26 33.21 -21.35
CA PRO A 138 27.38 34.06 -20.17
C PRO A 138 27.34 35.55 -20.56
N SER A 139 26.23 36.25 -20.37
CA SER A 139 26.21 37.72 -20.19
C SER A 139 24.80 38.29 -20.01
N SER A 140 24.37 38.54 -18.76
CA SER A 140 23.64 39.79 -18.39
C SER A 140 23.25 39.81 -16.90
N SER A 141 23.83 40.79 -16.19
CA SER A 141 23.38 41.57 -15.01
C SER A 141 22.28 41.08 -14.03
N PRO A 142 22.46 41.30 -12.72
CA PRO A 142 21.46 40.99 -11.69
C PRO A 142 20.50 42.15 -11.40
N THR A 143 19.19 41.86 -11.33
CA THR A 143 18.18 42.73 -10.70
C THR A 143 17.56 42.00 -9.49
N PRO A 144 17.27 42.70 -8.37
CA PRO A 144 16.76 42.06 -7.15
C PRO A 144 15.24 41.84 -7.23
N PRO A 145 14.68 40.75 -6.66
CA PRO A 145 13.24 40.58 -6.64
C PRO A 145 12.61 41.30 -5.44
N ALA A 146 11.60 42.09 -5.75
CA ALA A 146 10.66 42.67 -4.80
C ALA A 146 9.72 41.59 -4.24
N TYR A 147 9.43 41.73 -2.96
CA TYR A 147 8.48 40.96 -2.17
C TYR A 147 7.05 41.27 -2.63
N ALA A 148 6.34 40.25 -3.12
CA ALA A 148 4.89 40.30 -3.30
C ALA A 148 4.29 38.95 -2.89
N SER A 149 3.50 38.98 -1.82
CA SER A 149 2.66 37.88 -1.36
C SER A 149 1.47 37.75 -2.32
N THR A 150 1.34 36.60 -2.98
CA THR A 150 0.08 36.19 -3.61
C THR A 150 -0.03 34.67 -3.58
N THR A 151 -0.99 34.19 -2.81
CA THR A 151 -1.48 32.81 -2.79
C THR A 151 -2.24 32.55 -4.09
N SER A 152 -1.56 31.92 -5.06
CA SER A 152 -2.18 31.41 -6.28
C SER A 152 -2.16 29.89 -6.26
N PHE A 153 -3.36 29.31 -6.16
CA PHE A 153 -3.63 27.88 -6.33
C PHE A 153 -3.35 27.50 -7.79
N ALA A 154 -2.36 26.64 -8.00
CA ALA A 154 -1.98 26.15 -9.32
C ALA A 154 -3.07 25.22 -9.88
N SER A 155 -3.65 25.65 -11.00
CA SER A 155 -4.55 24.87 -11.84
C SER A 155 -3.70 23.88 -12.64
N VAL A 156 -3.87 22.59 -12.40
CA VAL A 156 -3.24 21.53 -13.21
C VAL A 156 -4.01 21.38 -14.51
N SER A 157 -3.48 21.99 -15.57
CA SER A 157 -3.95 21.81 -16.95
C SER A 157 -3.77 20.35 -17.36
N SER A 158 -4.89 19.69 -17.63
CA SER A 158 -4.97 18.30 -18.08
C SER A 158 -4.59 18.19 -19.55
N SER A 159 -3.41 17.66 -19.84
CA SER A 159 -3.06 17.21 -21.19
C SER A 159 -3.74 15.88 -21.50
N ALA A 160 -4.70 15.92 -22.43
CA ALA A 160 -5.37 14.75 -22.98
C ALA A 160 -4.41 13.96 -23.89
N THR A 161 -4.01 12.75 -23.47
CA THR A 161 -3.39 11.74 -24.34
C THR A 161 -3.58 10.35 -23.75
N ALA A 162 -4.13 9.44 -24.57
CA ALA A 162 -4.24 7.98 -24.42
C ALA A 162 -4.95 7.46 -23.15
N HIS A 163 -6.13 6.87 -23.34
CA HIS A 163 -6.84 6.10 -22.31
C HIS A 163 -5.92 4.99 -21.76
N PRO A 164 -5.46 5.07 -20.50
CA PRO A 164 -4.76 3.95 -19.89
C PRO A 164 -5.75 2.79 -19.78
N ASN A 165 -5.32 1.60 -20.19
CA ASN A 165 -6.12 0.39 -20.07
C ASN A 165 -6.43 0.13 -18.57
N VAL A 166 -7.63 0.49 -18.13
CA VAL A 166 -8.10 0.52 -16.71
C VAL A 166 -8.24 -0.89 -16.09
N ASN A 167 -7.96 -1.95 -16.85
CA ASN A 167 -8.18 -3.32 -16.40
C ASN A 167 -7.03 -3.97 -15.61
N GLN A 168 -5.89 -3.28 -15.41
CA GLN A 168 -4.86 -3.77 -14.50
C GLN A 168 -5.10 -3.24 -13.09
N SER A 169 -4.87 -4.07 -12.08
CA SER A 169 -4.93 -3.70 -10.68
C SER A 169 -3.72 -2.82 -10.32
N PRO A 170 -3.86 -1.48 -10.14
CA PRO A 170 -2.81 -0.57 -9.63
C PRO A 170 -2.17 -1.01 -8.30
N PHE A 171 -2.63 -2.10 -7.70
CA PHE A 171 -2.18 -2.65 -6.43
C PHE A 171 -0.87 -3.45 -6.53
N HIS A 172 -0.44 -3.90 -7.71
CA HIS A 172 0.77 -4.75 -7.80
C HIS A 172 2.09 -4.01 -7.57
N ASN A 173 2.10 -2.69 -7.77
CA ASN A 173 3.29 -1.85 -7.56
C ASN A 173 3.25 -1.06 -6.24
N LEU A 174 2.20 -1.23 -5.43
CA LEU A 174 2.08 -0.50 -4.18
C LEU A 174 3.22 -0.88 -3.21
N PRO A 175 3.86 0.11 -2.56
CA PRO A 175 4.81 -0.14 -1.48
C PRO A 175 4.16 -1.00 -0.39
N ARG A 176 4.92 -1.93 0.19
CA ARG A 176 4.44 -2.78 1.29
C ARG A 176 4.14 -1.98 2.56
N GLU A 177 4.67 -0.76 2.67
CA GLU A 177 4.33 0.19 3.74
C GLU A 177 2.87 0.68 3.65
N THR A 178 2.26 0.69 2.45
CA THR A 178 0.87 1.18 2.28
C THR A 178 -0.16 0.35 3.08
N PRO A 179 -0.16 -1.01 3.03
CA PRO A 179 -0.97 -1.82 3.95
C PRO A 179 -0.74 -1.56 5.44
N ILE A 180 0.46 -1.10 5.84
CA ILE A 180 0.75 -0.77 7.24
C ILE A 180 0.07 0.53 7.64
N LEU A 181 0.10 1.55 6.78
CA LEU A 181 -0.69 2.76 6.96
C LEU A 181 -2.19 2.44 7.05
N ASP A 182 -2.70 1.56 6.19
CA ASP A 182 -4.11 1.15 6.22
C ASP A 182 -4.49 0.45 7.54
N ARG A 183 -3.58 -0.39 8.08
CA ARG A 183 -3.75 -1.02 9.40
C ARG A 183 -3.73 0.02 10.53
N PHE A 184 -2.82 0.99 10.46
CA PHE A 184 -2.78 2.11 11.40
C PHE A 184 -4.09 2.90 11.39
N ILE A 185 -4.60 3.28 10.21
CA ILE A 185 -5.87 3.98 10.04
C ILE A 185 -7.02 3.19 10.69
N ALA A 186 -7.11 1.89 10.42
CA ALA A 186 -8.17 1.05 10.99
C ALA A 186 -8.13 1.02 12.53
N LEU A 187 -6.93 0.99 13.12
CA LEU A 187 -6.76 1.05 14.58
C LEU A 187 -7.08 2.44 15.12
N LYS A 188 -6.57 3.49 14.46
CA LYS A 188 -6.69 4.88 14.91
C LYS A 188 -8.13 5.38 14.86
N VAL A 189 -8.82 5.17 13.75
CA VAL A 189 -10.24 5.55 13.61
C VAL A 189 -11.11 4.86 14.66
N ARG A 190 -10.85 3.57 14.93
CA ARG A 190 -11.58 2.84 15.98
C ARG A 190 -11.24 3.33 17.38
N HIS A 191 -9.97 3.64 17.64
CA HIS A 191 -9.53 4.21 18.91
C HIS A 191 -10.20 5.57 19.15
N ASP A 192 -10.21 6.42 18.14
CA ASP A 192 -10.75 7.77 18.19
C ASP A 192 -12.26 7.77 18.50
N VAL A 193 -13.05 6.89 17.86
CA VAL A 193 -14.49 6.73 18.19
C VAL A 193 -14.71 6.18 19.60
N LEU A 194 -13.91 5.21 20.04
CA LEU A 194 -14.06 4.64 21.38
C LEU A 194 -13.69 5.64 22.48
N ALA A 195 -12.72 6.52 22.22
CA ALA A 195 -12.35 7.59 23.13
C ALA A 195 -13.51 8.58 23.35
N ASP A 196 -14.36 8.79 22.34
CA ASP A 196 -15.57 9.62 22.45
C ASP A 196 -16.67 8.93 23.27
N GLU A 197 -16.82 7.60 23.12
CA GLU A 197 -17.87 6.84 23.80
C GLU A 197 -17.55 6.56 25.27
N SER A 198 -16.27 6.39 25.63
CA SER A 198 -15.88 6.06 26.99
C SER A 198 -14.40 6.32 27.28
N GLU A 199 -14.15 7.13 28.33
CA GLU A 199 -12.82 7.47 28.85
C GLU A 199 -12.04 6.26 29.42
N LEU A 200 -12.69 5.12 29.66
CA LEU A 200 -12.09 3.95 30.32
C LEU A 200 -11.24 3.06 29.39
N HIS A 201 -11.20 3.33 28.09
CA HIS A 201 -10.56 2.45 27.10
C HIS A 201 -9.06 2.77 26.86
N GLY A 202 -8.24 2.65 27.89
CA GLY A 202 -6.78 2.92 27.84
C GLY A 202 -5.86 1.72 27.61
N ASP A 203 -6.38 0.56 27.20
CA ASP A 203 -5.58 -0.69 27.06
C ASP A 203 -5.16 -1.00 25.61
N ARG A 204 -5.05 0.00 24.73
CA ARG A 204 -4.97 -0.24 23.27
C ARG A 204 -3.75 0.33 22.55
N GLU A 205 -2.86 0.96 23.28
CA GLU A 205 -1.61 1.57 22.82
C GLU A 205 -0.64 0.50 22.31
N ASP A 206 -0.72 -0.72 22.84
CA ASP A 206 0.12 -1.86 22.40
C ASP A 206 -0.15 -2.26 20.94
N ALA A 207 -1.37 -2.07 20.44
CA ALA A 207 -1.67 -2.33 19.03
C ALA A 207 -0.90 -1.39 18.08
N PHE A 208 -0.65 -0.15 18.52
CA PHE A 208 0.20 0.78 17.77
C PHE A 208 1.68 0.41 17.89
N ARG A 209 2.13 -0.09 19.05
CA ARG A 209 3.50 -0.60 19.20
C ARG A 209 3.82 -1.69 18.19
N ASP A 210 2.93 -2.67 18.01
CA ASP A 210 3.14 -3.73 16.99
C ASP A 210 3.27 -3.16 15.56
N VAL A 211 2.50 -2.12 15.24
CA VAL A 211 2.55 -1.46 13.94
C VAL A 211 3.91 -0.80 13.73
N PHE A 212 4.40 -0.02 14.70
CA PHE A 212 5.63 0.78 14.52
C PHE A 212 6.92 0.06 14.91
N ASP A 213 6.87 -0.96 15.76
CA ASP A 213 8.07 -1.68 16.24
C ASP A 213 8.38 -2.92 15.40
N VAL A 214 7.37 -3.49 14.73
CA VAL A 214 7.52 -4.73 13.95
C VAL A 214 7.06 -4.56 12.51
N ALA A 215 5.82 -4.15 12.29
CA ALA A 215 5.23 -4.22 10.95
C ALA A 215 5.80 -3.15 10.00
N GLN A 216 5.93 -1.90 10.48
CA GLN A 216 6.41 -0.77 9.69
C GLN A 216 7.89 -0.93 9.30
N PRO A 217 8.84 -1.19 10.22
CA PRO A 217 10.25 -1.35 9.84
C PRO A 217 10.47 -2.52 8.89
N ARG A 218 9.66 -3.58 9.04
CA ARG A 218 9.66 -4.73 8.12
C ARG A 218 9.21 -4.36 6.72
N ALA A 219 8.03 -3.76 6.60
CA ALA A 219 7.51 -3.35 5.30
C ALA A 219 8.46 -2.36 4.61
N ARG A 220 9.02 -1.41 5.36
CA ARG A 220 9.99 -0.44 4.84
C ARG A 220 11.27 -1.10 4.35
N LEU A 221 11.81 -2.06 5.11
CA LEU A 221 13.00 -2.80 4.70
C LEU A 221 12.74 -3.64 3.43
N GLU A 222 11.55 -4.23 3.30
CA GLU A 222 11.14 -4.94 2.08
C GLU A 222 11.10 -4.00 0.87
N ASP A 223 10.54 -2.79 1.02
CA ASP A 223 10.51 -1.78 -0.05
C ASP A 223 11.92 -1.28 -0.42
N LEU A 224 12.83 -1.12 0.55
CA LEU A 224 14.23 -0.77 0.29
C LEU A 224 14.98 -1.89 -0.44
N VAL A 225 14.74 -3.15 -0.06
CA VAL A 225 15.29 -4.32 -0.77
C VAL A 225 14.79 -4.37 -2.21
N ARG A 226 13.52 -4.00 -2.48
CA ARG A 226 13.02 -3.84 -3.86
C ARG A 226 13.85 -2.83 -4.63
N VAL A 227 14.00 -1.62 -4.09
CA VAL A 227 14.70 -0.51 -4.78
C VAL A 227 16.16 -0.87 -5.05
N TYR A 228 16.90 -1.30 -4.02
CA TYR A 228 18.31 -1.65 -4.17
C TYR A 228 18.50 -2.93 -4.99
N GLY A 229 17.66 -3.94 -4.81
CA GLY A 229 17.73 -5.20 -5.54
C GLY A 229 17.45 -5.05 -7.03
N VAL A 230 16.47 -4.20 -7.41
CA VAL A 230 16.20 -3.86 -8.82
C VAL A 230 17.39 -3.12 -9.43
N ARG A 231 17.99 -2.18 -8.68
CA ARG A 231 19.17 -1.43 -9.14
C ARG A 231 20.38 -2.34 -9.37
N GLU A 232 20.59 -3.33 -8.50
CA GLU A 232 21.67 -4.32 -8.65
C GLU A 232 21.34 -5.44 -9.65
N GLY A 233 20.12 -5.49 -10.18
CA GLY A 233 19.69 -6.52 -11.13
C GLY A 233 19.47 -7.90 -10.51
N VAL A 234 19.34 -8.00 -9.19
CA VAL A 234 19.10 -9.27 -8.46
C VAL A 234 17.63 -9.49 -8.08
N VAL A 235 16.82 -8.43 -8.17
CA VAL A 235 15.37 -8.49 -7.96
C VAL A 235 14.64 -8.01 -9.21
N SER A 236 13.64 -8.76 -9.65
CA SER A 236 12.74 -8.38 -10.73
C SER A 236 11.40 -7.90 -10.16
N VAL A 237 10.89 -6.79 -10.68
CA VAL A 237 9.50 -6.35 -10.45
C VAL A 237 8.77 -6.62 -11.76
N PRO A 238 7.56 -7.23 -11.74
CA PRO A 238 6.75 -7.39 -12.94
C PRO A 238 6.57 -6.02 -13.61
N ARG A 239 7.34 -5.76 -14.65
CA ARG A 239 7.14 -4.59 -15.50
C ARG A 239 6.00 -4.98 -16.42
N GLU A 240 4.91 -4.25 -16.33
CA GLU A 240 3.89 -4.26 -17.38
C GLU A 240 4.63 -3.88 -18.66
N THR A 241 5.00 -4.88 -19.47
CA THR A 241 5.48 -4.59 -20.81
C THR A 241 4.27 -4.03 -21.54
N PRO A 242 4.26 -2.72 -21.89
CA PRO A 242 3.17 -2.19 -22.68
C PRO A 242 3.17 -3.02 -23.96
N GLY A 243 2.09 -3.77 -24.17
CA GLY A 243 2.00 -4.78 -25.22
C GLY A 243 2.25 -4.16 -26.58
N ILE A 244 3.51 -4.13 -27.01
CA ILE A 244 3.85 -4.05 -28.42
C ILE A 244 3.53 -5.44 -28.92
N GLY A 245 2.29 -5.59 -29.38
CA GLY A 245 1.80 -6.81 -30.00
C GLY A 245 2.68 -7.16 -31.19
N LYS A 246 3.68 -8.02 -30.98
CA LYS A 246 4.16 -8.88 -32.04
C LYS A 246 3.11 -9.97 -32.19
N GLY A 247 2.21 -9.75 -33.14
CA GLY A 247 1.31 -10.79 -33.63
C GLY A 247 2.16 -11.97 -34.12
N GLN A 248 2.21 -13.01 -33.31
CA GLN A 248 2.41 -14.36 -33.81
C GLN A 248 1.04 -15.01 -33.75
N GLY A 249 0.41 -15.08 -34.93
CA GLY A 249 -0.76 -15.90 -35.14
C GLY A 249 -0.38 -17.36 -34.96
N SER A 250 -0.96 -17.98 -33.95
CA SER A 250 -1.22 -19.40 -33.96
C SER A 250 -2.68 -19.59 -33.63
N ALA A 251 -3.45 -19.81 -34.68
CA ALA A 251 -4.73 -20.48 -34.56
C ALA A 251 -4.46 -21.85 -33.93
N ASP A 252 -5.10 -22.13 -32.80
CA ASP A 252 -5.90 -23.34 -32.73
C ASP A 252 -6.95 -23.22 -31.62
N SER A 253 -8.18 -23.32 -32.10
CA SER A 253 -9.43 -23.48 -31.40
C SER A 253 -9.44 -24.77 -30.59
N SER A 254 -9.85 -24.70 -29.32
CA SER A 254 -10.64 -25.74 -28.66
C SER A 254 -11.30 -25.20 -27.41
N SER A 255 -12.62 -25.05 -27.51
CA SER A 255 -13.59 -24.85 -26.45
C SER A 255 -13.48 -25.90 -25.34
N ALA A 256 -13.36 -25.47 -24.08
CA ALA A 256 -13.61 -26.32 -22.93
C ALA A 256 -14.40 -25.57 -21.85
N SER A 257 -15.53 -26.18 -21.53
CA SER A 257 -16.59 -25.85 -20.59
C SER A 257 -16.15 -25.72 -19.13
N LEU A 258 -16.74 -24.75 -18.42
CA LEU A 258 -16.68 -24.55 -16.98
C LEU A 258 -17.43 -25.68 -16.24
N PRO A 259 -16.86 -26.29 -15.17
CA PRO A 259 -17.62 -27.13 -14.26
C PRO A 259 -18.20 -26.34 -13.08
N ASN A 260 -19.45 -26.71 -12.76
CA ASN A 260 -20.29 -26.28 -11.65
C ASN A 260 -19.61 -26.33 -10.27
N SER A 261 -19.93 -25.34 -9.43
CA SER A 261 -19.65 -25.32 -7.99
C SER A 261 -20.66 -26.20 -7.22
N PRO A 262 -20.24 -27.02 -6.25
CA PRO A 262 -21.17 -27.70 -5.35
C PRO A 262 -21.50 -26.86 -4.11
N THR A 263 -22.82 -26.72 -3.93
CA THR A 263 -23.65 -26.49 -2.75
C THR A 263 -23.01 -26.73 -1.37
N SER A 264 -23.11 -25.71 -0.51
CA SER A 264 -22.84 -25.79 0.94
C SER A 264 -23.84 -26.71 1.64
N GLN A 265 -23.34 -27.65 2.45
CA GLN A 265 -24.12 -28.35 3.47
C GLN A 265 -23.60 -28.02 4.87
N HIS A 266 -24.57 -27.86 5.77
CA HIS A 266 -24.48 -27.65 7.21
C HIS A 266 -23.47 -28.55 7.93
N SER A 267 -22.76 -27.97 8.92
CA SER A 267 -22.13 -28.74 10.00
C SER A 267 -22.42 -28.09 11.36
N HIS A 268 -23.02 -28.90 12.23
CA HIS A 268 -23.44 -28.59 13.58
C HIS A 268 -22.29 -28.30 14.56
N HIS A 269 -22.59 -27.43 15.53
CA HIS A 269 -21.81 -27.16 16.73
C HIS A 269 -21.50 -28.43 17.53
N ARG A 270 -20.22 -28.62 17.89
CA ARG A 270 -19.79 -29.55 18.94
C ARG A 270 -18.95 -28.81 19.97
N HIS A 271 -19.48 -28.69 21.19
CA HIS A 271 -18.77 -28.19 22.36
C HIS A 271 -17.69 -29.19 22.79
N HIS A 272 -16.44 -28.74 22.91
CA HIS A 272 -15.39 -29.45 23.63
C HIS A 272 -14.90 -28.60 24.80
N SER A 273 -15.08 -29.15 26.00
CA SER A 273 -14.52 -28.71 27.26
C SER A 273 -12.98 -28.81 27.24
N HIS A 274 -12.30 -27.73 27.59
CA HIS A 274 -10.86 -27.70 27.76
C HIS A 274 -10.49 -28.11 29.19
N GLN A 275 -9.86 -29.27 29.30
CA GLN A 275 -9.20 -29.75 30.50
C GLN A 275 -7.78 -29.17 30.55
N GLN A 276 -7.49 -28.43 31.61
CA GLN A 276 -6.26 -27.71 31.86
C GLN A 276 -5.12 -28.71 32.18
N GLN A 277 -4.18 -28.92 31.25
CA GLN A 277 -2.95 -29.68 31.51
C GLN A 277 -1.78 -28.71 31.72
N GLN A 278 -1.17 -28.83 32.90
CA GLN A 278 0.05 -28.12 33.32
C GLN A 278 1.25 -28.52 32.45
N PRO A 279 2.13 -27.57 32.06
CA PRO A 279 3.37 -27.90 31.37
C PRO A 279 4.44 -28.38 32.37
N GLN A 280 4.87 -29.63 32.21
CA GLN A 280 6.02 -30.20 32.91
C GLN A 280 7.34 -29.61 32.38
N ALA A 281 8.19 -29.21 33.31
CA ALA A 281 9.50 -28.63 33.09
C ALA A 281 10.48 -29.62 32.42
N LYS A 282 10.88 -29.32 31.18
CA LYS A 282 11.99 -30.01 30.50
C LYS A 282 13.32 -29.39 30.89
N LYS A 283 14.17 -30.20 31.55
CA LYS A 283 15.56 -29.89 31.94
C LYS A 283 16.41 -29.61 30.70
N ARG A 284 17.05 -28.45 30.66
CA ARG A 284 18.01 -28.05 29.62
C ARG A 284 19.39 -28.59 29.99
N THR A 285 20.03 -29.30 29.07
CA THR A 285 21.45 -29.65 29.15
C THR A 285 22.33 -28.46 28.72
N PRO A 286 23.48 -28.22 29.35
CA PRO A 286 24.39 -27.15 28.96
C PRO A 286 25.25 -27.61 27.77
N ILE A 287 25.13 -26.89 26.65
CA ILE A 287 26.05 -27.01 25.51
C ILE A 287 27.27 -26.14 25.81
N SER A 288 28.38 -26.82 26.05
CA SER A 288 29.75 -26.29 26.13
C SER A 288 30.13 -25.57 24.83
N ALA A 289 30.57 -24.32 24.94
CA ALA A 289 31.16 -23.56 23.85
C ALA A 289 32.66 -23.36 24.13
N PHE A 290 33.49 -24.16 23.47
CA PHE A 290 34.94 -23.92 23.32
C PHE A 290 35.20 -23.56 21.86
N PHE A 291 35.50 -22.30 21.57
CA PHE A 291 36.27 -21.94 20.37
C PHE A 291 37.27 -20.85 20.74
N SER A 292 38.51 -21.30 20.92
CA SER A 292 39.70 -20.47 21.06
C SER A 292 40.37 -20.42 19.68
N PHE A 293 40.32 -19.26 19.02
CA PHE A 293 41.06 -19.04 17.77
C PHE A 293 42.29 -18.18 18.06
N LYS A 294 43.45 -18.84 18.11
CA LYS A 294 44.77 -18.20 18.01
C LYS A 294 44.97 -17.75 16.55
N LYS A 295 45.27 -16.46 16.36
CA LYS A 295 45.66 -15.87 15.08
C LYS A 295 47.15 -15.53 15.13
N SER A 296 47.95 -16.23 14.33
CA SER A 296 49.36 -15.92 14.08
C SER A 296 49.53 -15.53 12.61
N SER A 297 50.13 -14.37 12.38
CA SER A 297 50.69 -13.88 11.11
C SER A 297 51.94 -14.68 10.70
N PRO A 298 52.23 -14.83 9.39
CA PRO A 298 53.27 -13.98 8.78
C PRO A 298 53.11 -13.63 7.28
N THR A 299 53.67 -12.46 6.90
CA THR A 299 54.15 -12.01 5.55
C THR A 299 55.11 -13.01 4.88
N PRO A 300 55.36 -13.08 3.53
CA PRO A 300 55.75 -11.98 2.58
C PRO A 300 55.33 -12.30 1.08
N PRO A 301 56.06 -11.99 -0.03
CA PRO A 301 56.83 -10.82 -0.49
C PRO A 301 56.23 -10.14 -1.76
N VAL A 302 56.82 -9.00 -2.13
CA VAL A 302 56.49 -8.15 -3.30
C VAL A 302 56.99 -8.78 -4.61
N SER A 303 56.11 -8.92 -5.60
CA SER A 303 56.48 -9.25 -6.98
C SER A 303 55.61 -8.48 -7.95
N SER A 304 56.28 -7.62 -8.73
CA SER A 304 55.75 -6.85 -9.84
C SER A 304 55.51 -7.73 -11.06
N SER A 305 54.25 -7.87 -11.51
CA SER A 305 53.94 -8.49 -12.80
C SER A 305 52.72 -7.87 -13.49
N SER A 306 53.01 -7.31 -14.67
CA SER A 306 52.17 -7.10 -15.86
C SER A 306 50.66 -7.32 -15.74
N SER A 307 49.93 -6.20 -15.81
CA SER A 307 48.48 -6.09 -15.93
C SER A 307 47.96 -6.65 -17.26
N SER A 308 47.74 -7.96 -17.35
CA SER A 308 46.79 -8.52 -18.31
C SER A 308 45.39 -8.45 -17.68
N SER A 309 44.57 -7.52 -18.15
CA SER A 309 43.18 -7.35 -17.73
C SER A 309 42.35 -8.55 -18.21
N THR A 310 42.42 -9.65 -17.46
CA THR A 310 41.47 -10.75 -17.59
C THR A 310 40.11 -10.24 -17.16
N ARG A 311 39.33 -9.77 -18.15
CA ARG A 311 37.93 -9.39 -17.99
C ARG A 311 37.17 -10.64 -17.56
N THR A 312 37.08 -10.85 -16.26
CA THR A 312 36.28 -11.92 -15.66
C THR A 312 34.87 -11.78 -16.20
N GLN A 313 34.45 -12.78 -17.00
CA GLN A 313 33.09 -12.84 -17.49
C GLN A 313 32.20 -12.99 -16.26
N ARG A 314 31.47 -11.92 -15.91
CA ARG A 314 30.49 -11.97 -14.84
C ARG A 314 29.43 -12.99 -15.23
N LYS A 315 29.23 -14.00 -14.39
CA LYS A 315 28.12 -14.94 -14.54
C LYS A 315 26.81 -14.14 -14.67
N GLN A 316 25.94 -14.54 -15.58
CA GLN A 316 24.62 -13.93 -15.69
C GLN A 316 23.79 -14.37 -14.48
N ILE A 317 23.23 -13.41 -13.75
CA ILE A 317 22.40 -13.65 -12.57
C ILE A 317 20.93 -13.63 -13.00
N ASP A 318 20.16 -14.64 -12.63
CA ASP A 318 18.71 -14.66 -12.83
C ASP A 318 18.00 -13.93 -11.67
N PRO A 319 17.30 -12.80 -11.93
CA PRO A 319 16.73 -11.98 -10.87
C PRO A 319 15.48 -12.60 -10.23
N LEU A 320 15.40 -12.59 -8.90
CA LEU A 320 14.26 -13.13 -8.15
C LEU A 320 13.04 -12.20 -8.18
N PRO A 321 11.80 -12.70 -8.36
CA PRO A 321 10.61 -11.87 -8.34
C PRO A 321 10.36 -11.23 -6.97
N PHE A 322 10.18 -9.91 -6.90
CA PHE A 322 9.98 -9.20 -5.61
C PHE A 322 8.81 -9.76 -4.78
N ALA A 323 7.72 -10.17 -5.44
CA ALA A 323 6.54 -10.72 -4.76
C ALA A 323 6.83 -12.01 -3.97
N SER A 324 7.89 -12.74 -4.34
CA SER A 324 8.34 -13.97 -3.66
C SER A 324 9.23 -13.69 -2.44
N LEU A 325 9.75 -12.48 -2.29
CA LEU A 325 10.67 -12.12 -1.22
C LEU A 325 9.92 -11.58 0.00
N SER A 326 10.45 -11.83 1.19
CA SER A 326 9.95 -11.24 2.44
C SER A 326 11.10 -11.10 3.43
N VAL A 327 10.99 -10.18 4.37
CA VAL A 327 12.01 -9.95 5.39
C VAL A 327 11.57 -10.57 6.71
N SER A 328 12.52 -11.19 7.42
CA SER A 328 12.34 -11.66 8.78
C SER A 328 13.27 -10.91 9.74
N PHE A 329 12.73 -10.50 10.89
CA PHE A 329 13.50 -9.86 11.95
C PHE A 329 13.72 -10.82 13.12
N SER A 330 14.94 -10.83 13.61
CA SER A 330 15.36 -11.45 14.86
C SER A 330 16.07 -10.40 15.72
N PRO A 331 16.15 -10.56 17.06
CA PRO A 331 16.90 -9.65 17.91
C PRO A 331 18.34 -9.40 17.45
N ARG A 332 18.98 -10.38 16.80
CA ARG A 332 20.39 -10.31 16.37
C ARG A 332 20.60 -10.40 14.88
N LYS A 333 19.56 -10.68 14.10
CA LYS A 333 19.71 -10.98 12.67
C LYS A 333 18.55 -10.43 11.86
N VAL A 334 18.80 -10.20 10.58
CA VAL A 334 17.78 -9.93 9.58
C VAL A 334 17.97 -10.88 8.42
N GLY A 335 16.90 -11.54 8.02
CA GLY A 335 16.91 -12.51 6.92
C GLY A 335 16.03 -12.05 5.76
N LEU A 336 16.44 -12.41 4.55
CA LEU A 336 15.61 -12.36 3.35
C LEU A 336 15.10 -13.79 3.07
N VAL A 337 13.78 -13.95 3.06
CA VAL A 337 13.08 -15.22 2.92
C VAL A 337 12.38 -15.29 1.56
N TYR A 338 12.70 -16.30 0.77
CA TYR A 338 12.09 -16.64 -0.51
C TYR A 338 10.91 -17.58 -0.32
N ASN A 339 9.78 -17.27 -0.98
CA ASN A 339 8.52 -18.01 -0.93
C ASN A 339 8.03 -18.33 0.49
N ARG A 340 8.41 -17.50 1.47
CA ARG A 340 8.09 -17.66 2.91
C ARG A 340 8.63 -18.95 3.55
N THR A 341 9.48 -19.70 2.85
CA THR A 341 9.94 -21.04 3.28
C THR A 341 11.45 -21.12 3.47
N LYS A 342 12.24 -20.43 2.63
CA LYS A 342 13.70 -20.54 2.64
C LYS A 342 14.34 -19.18 2.91
N THR A 343 15.16 -19.07 3.95
CA THR A 343 16.05 -17.91 4.13
C THR A 343 17.20 -18.03 3.13
N ILE A 344 17.33 -17.06 2.23
CA ILE A 344 18.33 -17.06 1.14
C ILE A 344 19.48 -16.09 1.39
N ALA A 345 19.28 -15.08 2.23
CA ALA A 345 20.34 -14.17 2.68
C ALA A 345 20.09 -13.82 4.14
N GLU A 346 21.14 -13.76 4.95
CA GLU A 346 21.03 -13.45 6.37
C GLU A 346 22.20 -12.57 6.83
N ILE A 347 21.90 -11.47 7.51
CA ILE A 347 22.91 -10.58 8.06
C ILE A 347 22.77 -10.45 9.58
N THR A 348 23.90 -10.33 10.27
CA THR A 348 23.92 -10.06 11.71
C THR A 348 23.75 -8.57 11.96
N ARG A 349 22.92 -8.21 12.94
CA ARG A 349 22.69 -6.83 13.38
C ARG A 349 23.76 -6.43 14.38
N GLU A 350 24.43 -5.31 14.13
CA GLU A 350 25.47 -4.72 14.99
C GLU A 350 24.91 -4.00 16.22
N GLY A 351 23.58 -3.89 16.32
CA GLY A 351 22.88 -3.42 17.51
C GLY A 351 21.75 -2.43 17.18
N PRO A 352 20.78 -2.26 18.09
CA PRO A 352 19.55 -1.53 17.81
C PRO A 352 19.72 -0.01 17.61
N ARG A 353 20.86 0.57 17.99
CA ARG A 353 21.06 2.03 18.00
C ARG A 353 21.85 2.61 16.83
N ARG A 354 22.49 1.78 16.00
CA ARG A 354 23.44 2.27 14.97
C ARG A 354 23.08 1.91 13.54
N GLU A 355 22.25 0.91 13.32
CA GLU A 355 21.95 0.43 11.97
C GLU A 355 20.66 1.04 11.44
N THR A 356 20.76 1.75 10.32
CA THR A 356 19.58 2.21 9.57
C THR A 356 19.08 1.10 8.64
N LEU A 357 17.80 1.15 8.25
CA LEU A 357 17.22 0.14 7.35
C LEU A 357 17.88 0.16 5.97
N GLU A 358 18.37 1.31 5.51
CA GLU A 358 19.06 1.45 4.24
C GLU A 358 20.38 0.67 4.23
N VAL A 359 21.14 0.73 5.33
CA VAL A 359 22.39 -0.04 5.48
C VAL A 359 22.07 -1.54 5.49
N LEU A 360 21.05 -1.95 6.26
CA LEU A 360 20.61 -3.35 6.31
C LEU A 360 20.13 -3.83 4.94
N ALA A 361 19.37 -3.03 4.20
CA ALA A 361 18.88 -3.36 2.87
C ALA A 361 20.03 -3.57 1.88
N ARG A 362 21.02 -2.67 1.86
CA ARG A 362 22.19 -2.80 1.00
C ARG A 362 23.00 -4.05 1.32
N ARG A 363 23.20 -4.35 2.61
CA ARG A 363 23.90 -5.57 3.06
C ARG A 363 23.13 -6.83 2.65
N LEU A 364 21.81 -6.86 2.83
CA LEU A 364 20.98 -7.99 2.40
C LEU A 364 21.03 -8.20 0.89
N VAL A 365 21.00 -7.13 0.10
CA VAL A 365 21.08 -7.21 -1.37
C VAL A 365 22.48 -7.65 -1.83
N ALA A 366 23.54 -7.18 -1.17
CA ALA A 366 24.90 -7.65 -1.43
C ALA A 366 25.06 -9.15 -1.13
N GLU A 367 24.54 -9.61 0.01
CA GLU A 367 24.56 -11.03 0.38
C GLU A 367 23.74 -11.87 -0.60
N LEU A 368 22.54 -11.41 -0.97
CA LEU A 368 21.70 -12.07 -1.97
C LEU A 368 22.43 -12.23 -3.30
N ARG A 369 23.16 -11.21 -3.72
CA ARG A 369 23.94 -11.25 -4.96
C ARG A 369 25.01 -12.34 -4.93
N VAL A 370 25.76 -12.44 -3.83
CA VAL A 370 26.78 -13.49 -3.65
C VAL A 370 26.15 -14.87 -3.77
N VAL A 371 25.01 -15.09 -3.08
CA VAL A 371 24.29 -16.37 -3.12
C VAL A 371 23.83 -16.73 -4.55
N LEU A 372 23.36 -15.76 -5.32
CA LEU A 372 22.94 -15.97 -6.72
C LEU A 372 24.11 -16.13 -7.71
N GLU A 373 25.33 -15.74 -7.35
CA GLU A 373 26.53 -15.97 -8.17
C GLU A 373 27.18 -17.34 -7.89
N GLU A 374 26.89 -17.93 -6.73
CA GLU A 374 27.35 -19.27 -6.30
C GLU A 374 26.49 -20.41 -6.86
N ASP A 375 25.17 -20.20 -6.95
CA ASP A 375 24.23 -21.09 -7.66
C ASP A 375 24.49 -21.08 -9.19
#